data_AF-A0A4P8ELG8-F1
#
_entry.id   AF-A0A4P8ELG8-F1
#
_cell.length_a   1.000
_cell.length_b   1.000
_cell.length_c   1.000
_cell.angle_alpha   90.00
_cell.angle_beta   90.00
_cell.angle_gamma   90.00
#
_symmetry.space_group_name_H-M   'P 1'
#
loop_
_entity.id
_entity.type
_entity.pdbx_description
1 polymer ?
#
loop_
_entity_poly.entity_id
_entity_poly.type
_entity_poly.pdbx_seq_one_letter_code
_entity_poly.pdbx_strand_id
1 'polypeptide(L)'
;MRLEHLASLAITLAMIMASVLGLPEALGAHPLWAVKTGGIGSLGGLGIYAALRMSGVRPAVLAALAGIGLLATVYAISQGKLIFAASLAENAIAGRVWFFGWFGVMAAACVLLCSLAACALRR
;
A
#
# COMPACT_ATOMS: atom_id res chain seq x y z
N MET A 1 -12.12 12.64 16.04
CA MET A 1 -12.49 12.51 14.60
C MET A 1 -11.75 13.49 13.68
N ARG A 2 -11.84 14.82 13.84
CA ARG A 2 -11.15 15.77 12.92
C ARG A 2 -9.63 15.54 12.79
N LEU A 3 -8.93 15.31 13.91
CA LEU A 3 -7.49 14.99 13.93
C LEU A 3 -7.14 13.68 13.21
N GLU A 4 -7.98 12.64 13.33
CA GLU A 4 -7.77 11.36 12.65
C GLU A 4 -7.83 11.52 11.12
N HIS A 5 -8.78 12.32 10.62
CA HIS A 5 -8.90 12.59 9.19
C HIS A 5 -7.71 13.38 8.67
N LEU A 6 -7.29 14.43 9.38
CA LEU A 6 -6.10 15.20 9.03
C LEU A 6 -4.84 14.32 9.03
N ALA A 7 -4.68 13.46 10.03
CA ALA A 7 -3.57 12.51 10.09
C ALA A 7 -3.61 11.55 8.89
N SER A 8 -4.76 10.99 8.55
CA SER A 8 -4.87 10.09 7.39
C SER A 8 -4.55 10.78 6.07
N LEU A 9 -4.98 12.04 5.89
CA LEU A 9 -4.64 12.83 4.70
C LEU A 9 -3.13 13.12 4.63
N ALA A 10 -2.53 13.53 5.76
CA ALA A 10 -1.10 13.79 5.83
C ALA A 10 -0.26 12.52 5.53
N ILE A 11 -0.66 11.37 6.05
CA ILE A 11 -0.03 10.08 5.78
C ILE A 11 -0.12 9.74 4.30
N THR A 12 -1.30 9.84 3.69
CA THR A 12 -1.48 9.54 2.26
C THR A 12 -0.65 10.48 1.39
N LEU A 13 -0.61 11.78 1.70
CA LEU A 13 0.23 12.75 0.99
C LEU A 13 1.72 12.42 1.14
N ALA A 14 2.18 12.06 2.34
CA ALA A 14 3.56 11.65 2.58
C ALA A 14 3.92 10.40 1.77
N MET A 15 3.02 9.42 1.64
CA MET A 15 3.25 8.23 0.83
C MET A 15 3.29 8.52 -0.67
N ILE A 16 2.43 9.42 -1.16
CA ILE A 16 2.47 9.89 -2.56
C ILE A 16 3.81 10.58 -2.83
N MET A 17 4.25 11.47 -1.93
CA MET A 17 5.54 12.14 -2.05
C MET A 17 6.71 11.15 -2.00
N ALA A 18 6.68 10.16 -1.11
CA ALA A 18 7.68 9.10 -1.07
C ALA A 18 7.71 8.30 -2.39
N SER A 19 6.57 8.14 -3.06
CA SER A 19 6.48 7.49 -4.38
C SER A 19 7.15 8.33 -5.47
N VAL A 20 6.96 9.64 -5.45
CA VAL A 20 7.63 10.60 -6.36
C VAL A 20 9.14 10.62 -6.12
N LEU A 21 9.58 10.47 -4.86
CA LEU A 21 10.99 10.41 -4.47
C LEU A 21 11.64 9.05 -4.72
N GLY A 22 10.94 8.08 -5.33
CA GLY A 22 11.51 6.80 -5.75
C GLY A 22 11.52 5.71 -4.69
N LEU A 23 10.81 5.87 -3.56
CA LEU A 23 10.80 4.83 -2.51
C LEU A 23 10.29 3.47 -3.01
N PRO A 24 9.18 3.35 -3.76
CA PRO A 24 8.76 2.05 -4.29
C PRO A 24 9.79 1.43 -5.23
N GLU A 25 10.47 2.25 -6.05
CA GLU A 25 11.53 1.78 -6.95
C GLU A 25 12.72 1.21 -6.16
N ALA A 26 13.19 1.93 -5.14
CA ALA A 26 14.23 1.46 -4.23
C ALA A 26 13.86 0.14 -3.53
N LEU A 27 12.57 -0.07 -3.26
CA LEU A 27 12.03 -1.29 -2.68
C LEU A 27 11.70 -2.39 -3.71
N GLY A 28 11.97 -2.15 -5.00
CA GLY A 28 11.91 -3.15 -6.05
C GLY A 28 10.68 -3.08 -6.97
N ALA A 29 9.92 -1.98 -6.96
CA ALA A 29 9.02 -1.62 -8.05
C ALA A 29 9.84 -1.29 -9.29
N HIS A 30 9.26 -1.45 -10.48
CA HIS A 30 10.00 -1.07 -11.69
C HIS A 30 9.77 0.40 -12.07
N PRO A 31 10.80 1.08 -12.62
CA PRO A 31 10.86 2.54 -12.64
C PRO A 31 9.68 3.21 -13.37
N LEU A 32 9.26 2.63 -14.49
CA LEU A 32 8.17 3.17 -15.33
C LEU A 32 6.79 3.23 -14.65
N TRP A 33 6.60 2.57 -13.49
CA TRP A 33 5.30 2.45 -12.84
C TRP A 33 5.35 2.69 -11.33
N ALA A 34 6.53 2.80 -10.73
CA ALA A 34 6.71 3.06 -9.29
C ALA A 34 5.88 4.25 -8.79
N VAL A 35 5.93 5.40 -9.49
CA VAL A 35 5.17 6.59 -9.12
C VAL A 35 3.66 6.34 -9.25
N LYS A 36 3.23 5.67 -10.32
CA LYS A 36 1.81 5.40 -10.61
C LYS A 36 1.20 4.44 -9.60
N THR A 37 1.85 3.32 -9.33
CA THR A 37 1.36 2.32 -8.36
C THR A 37 1.44 2.83 -6.94
N GLY A 38 2.49 3.60 -6.63
CA GLY A 38 2.65 4.36 -5.40
C GLY A 38 1.49 5.30 -5.11
N GLY A 39 1.22 6.21 -6.04
CA GLY A 39 0.17 7.21 -5.89
C GLY A 39 -1.24 6.62 -5.86
N ILE A 40 -1.59 5.80 -6.86
CA ILE A 40 -2.92 5.20 -6.97
C ILE A 40 -3.16 4.22 -5.81
N GLY A 41 -2.17 3.41 -5.44
CA GLY A 41 -2.28 2.49 -4.31
C GLY A 41 -2.50 3.24 -3.00
N SER A 42 -1.77 4.33 -2.74
CA SER A 42 -1.95 5.16 -1.54
C SER A 42 -3.35 5.80 -1.49
N LEU A 43 -3.84 6.35 -2.60
CA LEU A 43 -5.21 6.91 -2.68
C LEU A 43 -6.28 5.82 -2.49
N GLY A 44 -6.09 4.65 -3.09
CA GLY A 44 -6.97 3.50 -2.89
C GLY A 44 -7.00 3.04 -1.45
N GLY A 45 -5.83 2.99 -0.78
CA GLY A 45 -5.71 2.68 0.64
C GLY A 45 -6.45 3.68 1.54
N LEU A 46 -6.36 4.98 1.25
CA LEU A 46 -7.14 6.00 1.95
C LEU A 46 -8.65 5.76 1.79
N GLY A 47 -9.10 5.47 0.57
CA GLY A 47 -10.50 5.14 0.29
C GLY A 47 -10.99 3.91 1.06
N ILE A 48 -10.20 2.83 1.07
CA ILE A 48 -10.50 1.60 1.83
C ILE A 48 -10.57 1.90 3.33
N TYR A 49 -9.58 2.61 3.86
CA TYR A 49 -9.55 3.01 5.27
C TYR A 49 -10.80 3.83 5.64
N ALA A 50 -11.12 4.87 4.86
CA ALA A 50 -12.28 5.72 5.09
C ALA A 50 -13.58 4.92 5.06
N ALA A 51 -13.79 4.10 4.03
CA ALA A 51 -14.99 3.28 3.88
C ALA A 51 -15.20 2.33 5.07
N LEU A 52 -14.16 1.57 5.45
CA LEU A 52 -14.26 0.62 6.57
C LEU A 52 -14.43 1.32 7.92
N ARG A 53 -13.82 2.51 8.09
CA ARG A 53 -14.02 3.32 9.29
C ARG A 53 -15.45 3.86 9.38
N MET A 54 -16.05 4.27 8.26
CA MET A 54 -17.45 4.69 8.18
C MET A 54 -18.41 3.53 8.48
N SER A 55 -18.05 2.29 8.10
CA SER A 55 -18.80 1.07 8.45
C SER A 55 -18.60 0.61 9.90
N GLY A 56 -17.86 1.37 10.73
CA GLY A 56 -17.70 1.08 12.16
C GLY A 56 -16.56 0.11 12.52
N VAL A 57 -15.73 -0.32 11.55
CA VAL A 57 -14.63 -1.26 11.83
C VAL A 57 -13.56 -0.60 12.72
N ARG A 58 -13.19 -1.26 13.82
CA ARG A 58 -12.25 -0.70 14.81
C ARG A 58 -10.84 -0.52 14.20
N PRO A 59 -10.12 0.59 14.49
CA PRO A 59 -8.77 0.82 13.97
C PRO A 59 -7.79 -0.32 14.24
N ALA A 60 -7.84 -0.97 15.42
CA ALA A 60 -6.97 -2.10 15.74
C ALA A 60 -7.19 -3.31 14.81
N VAL A 61 -8.44 -3.58 14.42
CA VAL A 61 -8.78 -4.67 13.48
C VAL A 61 -8.25 -4.33 12.10
N LEU A 62 -8.41 -3.08 11.65
CA LEU A 62 -7.87 -2.63 10.37
C LEU A 62 -6.35 -2.70 10.33
N ALA A 63 -5.67 -2.31 11.41
CA ALA A 63 -4.21 -2.42 11.50
C ALA A 63 -3.75 -3.88 11.39
N ALA A 64 -4.41 -4.82 12.07
CA ALA A 64 -4.08 -6.23 11.98
C ALA A 64 -4.28 -6.79 10.55
N LEU A 65 -5.46 -6.53 9.94
CA LEU A 65 -5.76 -7.01 8.59
C LEU A 65 -4.85 -6.38 7.53
N ALA A 66 -4.58 -5.07 7.64
CA ALA A 66 -3.68 -4.38 6.73
C ALA A 66 -2.22 -4.84 6.89
N GLY A 67 -1.78 -5.15 8.11
CA GLY A 67 -0.47 -5.75 8.37
C GLY A 67 -0.32 -7.12 7.70
N ILE A 68 -1.32 -8.00 7.85
CA ILE A 68 -1.33 -9.30 7.17
C ILE A 68 -1.35 -9.12 5.64
N GLY A 69 -2.20 -8.23 5.14
CA GLY A 69 -2.28 -7.91 3.71
C GLY A 69 -0.97 -7.35 3.15
N LEU A 70 -0.27 -6.51 3.92
CA LEU A 70 1.04 -5.97 3.54
C LEU A 70 2.06 -7.09 3.41
N LEU A 71 2.16 -7.99 4.40
CA LEU A 71 3.07 -9.13 4.34
C LEU A 71 2.76 -10.05 3.15
N ALA A 72 1.48 -10.37 2.94
CA ALA A 72 1.05 -11.21 1.82
C ALA A 72 1.37 -10.58 0.46
N THR A 73 1.14 -9.28 0.29
CA THR A 73 1.44 -8.57 -0.96
C THR A 73 2.93 -8.42 -1.20
N VAL A 74 3.73 -8.09 -0.17
CA VAL A 74 5.20 -8.06 -0.24
C VAL A 74 5.76 -9.41 -0.67
N TYR A 75 5.27 -10.51 -0.08
CA TYR A 75 5.65 -11.85 -0.49
C TYR A 75 5.29 -12.11 -1.96
N ALA A 76 4.05 -11.84 -2.36
CA ALA A 76 3.59 -12.06 -3.73
C ALA A 76 4.41 -11.27 -4.77
N ILE A 77 4.71 -9.98 -4.52
CA ILE A 77 5.51 -9.19 -5.47
C ILE A 77 6.95 -9.66 -5.55
N SER A 78 7.52 -10.17 -4.46
CA SER A 78 8.89 -10.70 -4.46
C SER A 78 9.00 -11.91 -5.39
N GLN A 79 8.03 -12.83 -5.30
CA GLN A 79 7.95 -14.00 -6.16
C GLN A 79 7.62 -13.62 -7.61
N GLY A 80 6.66 -12.72 -7.80
CA GLY A 80 6.29 -12.21 -9.13
C GLY A 80 7.48 -11.61 -9.87
N LYS A 81 8.27 -10.76 -9.21
CA LYS A 81 9.48 -10.16 -9.78
C LYS A 81 10.52 -11.23 -10.16
N LEU A 82 10.82 -12.16 -9.25
CA LEU A 82 11.81 -13.20 -9.47
C LEU A 82 11.44 -14.10 -10.65
N ILE A 83 10.21 -14.60 -10.68
CA ILE A 83 9.72 -15.48 -11.76
C ILE A 83 9.69 -14.73 -13.09
N PHE A 84 9.23 -13.48 -13.10
CA PHE A 84 9.18 -12.67 -14.31
C PHE A 84 10.58 -12.44 -14.89
N ALA A 85 11.55 -12.07 -14.05
CA ALA A 85 12.94 -11.89 -14.46
C ALA A 85 13.59 -13.19 -14.93
N ALA A 86 13.39 -14.30 -14.22
CA ALA A 86 13.90 -15.61 -14.58
C ALA A 86 13.34 -16.11 -15.92
N SER A 87 12.10 -15.73 -16.25
CA SER A 87 11.46 -16.02 -17.53
C SER A 87 11.84 -15.07 -18.67
N LEU A 88 12.83 -14.20 -18.49
CA LEU A 88 13.20 -13.16 -19.48
C LEU A 88 11.97 -12.33 -19.93
N ALA A 89 11.09 -12.00 -18.98
CA ALA A 89 9.83 -11.30 -19.20
C ALA A 89 8.75 -12.06 -20.01
N GLU A 90 8.89 -13.36 -20.24
CA GLU A 90 7.88 -14.16 -20.95
C GLU A 90 6.68 -14.53 -20.07
N ASN A 91 6.87 -14.71 -18.76
CA ASN A 91 5.78 -15.06 -17.85
C ASN A 91 4.93 -13.82 -17.49
N ALA A 92 3.97 -13.48 -18.35
CA ALA A 92 3.10 -12.34 -18.17
C ALA A 92 2.28 -12.38 -16.86
N ILE A 93 1.97 -13.56 -16.32
CA ILE A 93 1.25 -13.68 -15.04
C ILE A 93 2.13 -13.18 -13.90
N ALA A 94 3.39 -13.62 -13.85
CA ALA A 94 4.34 -13.15 -12.85
C ALA A 94 4.58 -11.64 -12.95
N GLY A 95 4.68 -11.12 -14.19
CA GLY A 95 4.75 -9.69 -14.46
C GLY A 95 3.53 -8.92 -13.94
N ARG A 96 2.31 -9.47 -14.10
CA ARG A 96 1.08 -8.88 -13.56
C ARG A 96 1.01 -8.95 -12.03
N VAL A 97 1.48 -10.03 -11.40
CA VAL A 97 1.56 -10.13 -9.94
C VAL A 97 2.50 -9.07 -9.39
N TRP A 98 3.66 -8.88 -10.02
CA TRP A 98 4.54 -7.77 -9.69
C TRP A 98 3.82 -6.44 -9.94
N PHE A 99 3.17 -6.26 -11.10
CA PHE A 99 2.44 -5.05 -11.49
C PHE A 99 1.38 -4.60 -10.48
N PHE A 100 0.35 -5.42 -10.34
CA PHE A 100 -0.80 -5.14 -9.51
C PHE A 100 -0.48 -5.24 -8.02
N GLY A 101 0.47 -6.09 -7.64
CA GLY A 101 0.87 -6.25 -6.25
C GLY A 101 1.45 -4.97 -5.64
N TRP A 102 2.11 -4.10 -6.42
CA TRP A 102 2.58 -2.81 -5.90
C TRP A 102 1.45 -1.84 -5.53
N PHE A 103 0.30 -1.88 -6.21
CA PHE A 103 -0.88 -1.15 -5.74
C PHE A 103 -1.36 -1.71 -4.39
N GLY A 104 -1.33 -3.03 -4.25
CA GLY A 104 -1.68 -3.73 -3.01
C GLY A 104 -0.77 -3.37 -1.85
N VAL A 105 0.55 -3.37 -2.05
CA VAL A 105 1.55 -2.97 -1.03
C VAL A 105 1.26 -1.55 -0.55
N MET A 106 1.08 -0.61 -1.47
CA MET A 106 0.89 0.80 -1.14
C MET A 106 -0.48 1.07 -0.50
N ALA A 107 -1.52 0.38 -0.95
CA ALA A 107 -2.84 0.43 -0.32
C ALA A 107 -2.81 -0.15 1.10
N ALA A 108 -2.22 -1.34 1.30
CA ALA A 108 -2.12 -1.99 2.59
C ALA A 108 -1.27 -1.18 3.57
N ALA A 109 -0.12 -0.66 3.14
CA ALA A 109 0.71 0.23 3.95
C ALA A 109 -0.05 1.50 4.37
N CYS A 110 -0.81 2.11 3.46
CA CYS A 110 -1.60 3.30 3.77
C CYS A 110 -2.70 2.99 4.81
N VAL A 111 -3.45 1.90 4.63
CA VAL A 111 -4.47 1.48 5.60
C VAL A 111 -3.83 1.19 6.96
N LEU A 112 -2.69 0.50 6.99
CA LEU A 112 -1.96 0.20 8.21
C LEU A 112 -1.54 1.46 8.95
N LEU A 113 -0.85 2.38 8.28
CA LEU A 113 -0.36 3.63 8.89
C LEU A 113 -1.50 4.51 9.40
N CYS A 114 -2.56 4.69 8.61
CA CYS A 114 -3.75 5.42 9.05
C CYS A 114 -4.42 4.77 10.27
N SER A 115 -4.50 3.44 10.30
CA SER A 115 -5.10 2.69 11.41
C SER A 115 -4.26 2.77 12.68
N LEU A 116 -2.93 2.70 12.56
CA LEU A 116 -2.01 2.88 13.68
C LEU A 116 -2.08 4.30 14.24
N ALA A 117 -2.12 5.32 13.38
CA ALA A 117 -2.30 6.70 13.80
C ALA A 117 -3.63 6.90 14.54
N ALA A 118 -4.72 6.33 14.05
CA ALA A 118 -6.01 6.39 14.73
C ALA A 118 -6.01 5.63 16.07
N CYS A 119 -5.30 4.50 16.19
CA CYS A 119 -5.09 3.84 17.47
C CYS A 119 -4.33 4.72 18.46
N ALA A 120 -3.30 5.44 18.01
CA ALA A 120 -2.49 6.32 18.84
C ALA A 120 -3.24 7.58 19.30
N LEU A 121 -4.04 8.18 18.41
CA LEU A 121 -4.82 9.40 18.68
C LEU A 121 -6.10 9.18 19.51
N ARG A 122 -6.51 7.91 19.70
CA ARG A 122 -7.66 7.52 20.52
C ARG A 122 -7.28 7.03 21.92
N ARG A 123 -5.97 6.94 22.21
CA ARG A 123 -5.46 6.82 23.57
C ARG A 123 -5.56 8.18 24.26
#